data_AF-A0A2E8AIN9-F1
#
_entry.id   AF-A0A2E8AIN9-F1
#
_cell.length_a   1.000
_cell.length_b   1.000
_cell.length_c   1.000
_cell.angle_alpha   90.00
_cell.angle_beta   90.00
_cell.angle_gamma   90.00
#
_symmetry.space_group_name_H-M   'P 1'
#
loop_
_entity.id
_entity.type
_entity.pdbx_description
1 polymer ?
#
loop_
_entity_poly.entity_id
_entity_poly.type
_entity_poly.pdbx_seq_one_letter_code
_entity_poly.pdbx_strand_id
1 'polypeptide(L)'
;MTLIINLLTYLVGIIWLAAGLSGVINPAIFTESDWASLHVQITGTLGMSDIRSLGGLFAAIGLGVLYATHNPSGKKGWFSAFALLMLGLAIGRTVSLYLDGAEQTQIIFAAFEYGFALILFLKSRY
;
A
#
# COMPACT_ATOMS: atom_id res chain seq x y z
N MET A 1 1.32 23.71 -6.43
CA MET A 1 0.67 22.39 -6.44
C MET A 1 1.61 21.27 -6.88
N THR A 2 2.34 21.40 -7.99
CA THR A 2 3.21 20.32 -8.51
C THR A 2 4.26 19.84 -7.52
N LEU A 3 4.92 20.75 -6.79
CA LEU A 3 5.92 20.38 -5.77
C LEU A 3 5.32 19.52 -4.64
N ILE A 4 4.16 19.91 -4.12
CA ILE A 4 3.48 19.19 -3.03
C ILE A 4 3.09 17.78 -3.49
N ILE A 5 2.47 17.66 -4.68
CA ILE A 5 2.08 16.36 -5.22
C ILE A 5 3.30 15.47 -5.45
N ASN A 6 4.42 16.03 -5.91
CA ASN A 6 5.68 15.28 -6.06
C ASN A 6 6.18 14.76 -4.71
N LEU A 7 6.26 15.62 -3.69
CA LEU A 7 6.68 15.23 -2.34
C LEU A 7 5.78 14.12 -1.77
N LEU A 8 4.46 14.30 -1.88
CA LEU A 8 3.50 13.30 -1.44
C LEU A 8 3.67 11.98 -2.19
N THR A 9 3.88 12.02 -3.52
CA THR A 9 4.13 10.81 -4.33
C THR A 9 5.38 10.07 -3.87
N TYR A 10 6.47 10.79 -3.60
CA TYR A 10 7.68 10.20 -3.04
C TYR A 10 7.43 9.55 -1.67
N LEU A 11 6.69 10.23 -0.80
CA LEU A 11 6.33 9.69 0.51
C LEU A 11 5.50 8.41 0.37
N VAL A 12 4.53 8.36 -0.54
CA VAL A 12 3.79 7.11 -0.83
C VAL A 12 4.76 5.99 -1.22
N GLY A 13 5.67 6.25 -2.14
CA GLY A 13 6.68 5.27 -2.56
C GLY A 13 7.55 4.77 -1.41
N ILE A 14 8.04 5.68 -0.56
CA ILE A 14 8.87 5.34 0.60
C ILE A 14 8.08 4.55 1.66
N ILE A 15 6.84 4.95 1.97
CA ILE A 15 6.00 4.28 2.96
C ILE A 15 5.74 2.82 2.55
N TRP A 16 5.33 2.60 1.30
CA TRP A 16 5.09 1.24 0.80
C TRP A 16 6.35 0.40 0.74
N LEU A 17 7.48 1.00 0.33
CA LEU A 17 8.77 0.32 0.32
C LEU A 17 9.20 -0.10 1.74
N ALA A 18 9.11 0.81 2.70
CA ALA A 18 9.49 0.56 4.09
C ALA A 18 8.57 -0.48 4.75
N ALA A 19 7.26 -0.39 4.53
CA ALA A 19 6.29 -1.37 5.01
C ALA A 19 6.57 -2.76 4.42
N GLY A 20 6.79 -2.83 3.11
CA GLY A 20 7.09 -4.08 2.41
C GLY A 20 8.38 -4.73 2.88
N LEU A 21 9.49 -3.98 2.93
CA LEU A 21 10.78 -4.50 3.41
C LEU A 21 10.71 -4.92 4.89
N SER A 22 10.01 -4.16 5.72
CA SER A 22 9.78 -4.54 7.12
C SER A 22 9.05 -5.89 7.21
N GLY A 23 8.02 -6.11 6.38
CA GLY A 23 7.28 -7.36 6.35
C GLY A 23 8.05 -8.53 5.73
N VAL A 24 8.93 -8.25 4.76
CA VAL A 24 9.88 -9.24 4.23
C VAL A 24 10.86 -9.68 5.30
N ILE A 25 11.37 -8.77 6.14
CA ILE A 25 12.35 -9.08 7.20
C ILE A 25 11.65 -9.78 8.37
N ASN A 26 10.57 -9.16 8.87
CA ASN A 26 9.79 -9.60 10.02
C ASN A 26 8.30 -9.69 9.66
N PRO A 27 7.80 -10.87 9.23
CA PRO A 27 6.40 -11.09 8.89
C PRO A 27 5.40 -10.80 10.02
N ALA A 28 5.84 -10.91 11.27
CA ALA A 28 4.98 -10.73 12.45
C ALA A 28 4.34 -9.34 12.52
N ILE A 29 4.92 -8.33 11.86
CA ILE A 29 4.35 -6.98 11.81
C ILE A 29 2.98 -6.95 11.12
N PHE A 30 2.70 -7.88 10.19
CA PHE A 30 1.43 -7.94 9.48
C PHE A 30 0.39 -8.80 10.18
N THR A 31 0.79 -9.58 11.19
CA THR A 31 -0.04 -10.65 11.75
C THR A 31 -0.33 -10.50 13.23
N GLU A 32 0.63 -10.00 14.01
CA GLU A 32 0.60 -10.14 15.48
C GLU A 32 0.79 -8.81 16.22
N SER A 33 1.00 -7.69 15.52
CA SER A 33 1.11 -6.37 16.15
C SER A 33 -0.25 -5.70 16.32
N ASP A 34 -0.39 -4.77 17.28
CA ASP A 34 -1.60 -3.94 17.43
C ASP A 34 -1.91 -3.07 16.18
N TRP A 35 -0.97 -3.01 15.25
CA TRP A 35 -1.02 -2.26 13.99
C TRP A 35 -0.93 -3.20 12.78
N ALA A 36 -1.19 -4.50 13.00
CA ALA A 36 -1.09 -5.51 11.98
C ALA A 36 -2.10 -5.25 10.86
N SER A 37 -1.64 -5.40 9.62
CA SER A 37 -2.49 -5.15 8.45
C SER A 37 -3.46 -6.30 8.18
N LEU A 38 -3.17 -7.53 8.63
CA LEU A 38 -3.93 -8.75 8.32
C LEU A 38 -4.47 -9.46 9.55
N HIS A 39 -3.82 -9.33 10.72
CA HIS A 39 -4.19 -10.04 11.95
C HIS A 39 -4.41 -11.56 11.76
N VAL A 40 -3.67 -12.18 10.83
CA VAL A 40 -3.79 -13.62 10.52
C VAL A 40 -2.83 -14.45 11.34
N GLN A 41 -3.26 -15.62 11.81
CA GLN A 41 -2.34 -16.59 12.42
C GLN A 41 -1.54 -17.32 11.34
N ILE A 42 -0.21 -17.29 11.45
CA ILE A 42 0.66 -17.97 10.50
C ILE A 42 0.72 -19.46 10.86
N THR A 43 0.29 -20.31 9.93
CA THR A 43 0.30 -21.77 10.11
C THR A 43 1.43 -22.40 9.29
N GLY A 44 2.51 -22.79 9.98
CA GLY A 44 3.65 -23.49 9.40
C GLY A 44 4.59 -22.62 8.55
N THR A 45 5.58 -23.26 7.93
CA THR A 45 6.65 -22.58 7.17
C THR A 45 6.17 -21.97 5.85
N LEU A 46 5.15 -22.56 5.23
CA LEU A 46 4.55 -22.03 4.00
C LEU A 46 3.82 -20.71 4.27
N GLY A 47 3.02 -20.63 5.34
CA GLY A 47 2.37 -19.36 5.72
C GLY A 47 3.39 -18.24 5.97
N MET A 48 4.52 -18.55 6.60
CA MET A 48 5.62 -17.58 6.76
C MET A 48 6.17 -17.08 5.42
N SER A 49 6.34 -17.99 4.46
CA SER A 49 6.79 -17.65 3.10
C SER A 49 5.78 -16.75 2.38
N ASP A 50 4.48 -17.06 2.50
CA ASP A 50 3.42 -16.30 1.84
C ASP A 50 3.30 -14.87 2.37
N ILE A 51 3.41 -14.68 3.70
CA ILE A 51 3.43 -13.33 4.29
C ILE A 51 4.68 -12.54 3.87
N ARG A 52 5.86 -13.19 3.75
CA ARG A 52 7.05 -12.54 3.19
C ARG A 52 6.85 -12.15 1.72
N SER A 53 6.18 -13.00 0.94
CA SER A 53 5.84 -12.73 -0.46
C SER A 53 4.92 -11.51 -0.58
N LEU A 54 3.92 -11.39 0.30
CA LEU A 54 3.06 -10.21 0.39
C LEU A 54 3.86 -8.94 0.76
N GLY A 55 4.81 -9.04 1.70
CA GLY A 55 5.75 -7.96 1.98
C GLY A 55 6.56 -7.56 0.74
N GLY A 56 7.00 -8.54 -0.05
CA GLY A 56 7.67 -8.33 -1.33
C GLY A 56 6.79 -7.59 -2.34
N LEU A 57 5.50 -7.92 -2.41
CA LEU A 57 4.51 -7.20 -3.23
C LEU A 57 4.40 -5.73 -2.81
N PHE A 58 4.31 -5.45 -1.51
CA PHE A 58 4.26 -4.08 -0.99
C PHE A 58 5.54 -3.29 -1.30
N ALA A 59 6.70 -3.94 -1.18
CA ALA A 59 7.98 -3.35 -1.56
C ALA A 59 8.02 -3.02 -3.06
N ALA A 60 7.50 -3.91 -3.91
CA ALA A 60 7.40 -3.71 -5.35
C ALA A 60 6.49 -2.52 -5.72
N ILE A 61 5.38 -2.31 -5.00
CA ILE A 61 4.53 -1.12 -5.16
C ILE A 61 5.34 0.15 -4.86
N GLY A 62 6.07 0.17 -3.73
CA GLY A 62 6.92 1.31 -3.36
C GLY A 62 8.00 1.62 -4.39
N LEU A 63 8.74 0.60 -4.83
CA LEU A 63 9.74 0.72 -5.89
C LEU A 63 9.11 1.19 -7.21
N GLY A 64 7.95 0.67 -7.56
CA GLY A 64 7.22 1.03 -8.78
C GLY A 64 6.81 2.51 -8.80
N VAL A 65 6.32 3.04 -7.69
CA VAL A 65 5.99 4.47 -7.54
C VAL A 65 7.24 5.34 -7.65
N LEU A 66 8.33 4.96 -6.99
CA LEU A 66 9.60 5.69 -7.06
C LEU A 66 10.20 5.65 -8.47
N TYR A 67 10.14 4.49 -9.13
CA TYR A 67 10.58 4.31 -10.51
C TYR A 67 9.77 5.19 -11.47
N ALA A 68 8.44 5.15 -11.38
CA ALA A 68 7.55 5.96 -12.21
C ALA A 68 7.78 7.47 -12.04
N THR A 69 8.29 7.89 -10.88
CA THR A 69 8.64 9.29 -10.61
C THR A 69 9.87 9.75 -11.39
N HIS A 70 10.81 8.84 -11.66
CA HIS A 70 12.05 9.13 -12.40
C HIS A 70 11.98 8.71 -13.88
N ASN A 71 10.96 7.94 -14.28
CA ASN A 71 10.78 7.55 -15.68
C ASN A 71 9.83 8.53 -16.39
N PRO A 72 10.33 9.37 -17.33
CA PRO A 72 9.50 10.31 -18.06
C PRO A 72 8.52 9.62 -19.03
N SER A 73 8.85 8.42 -19.51
CA SER A 73 8.00 7.67 -20.43
C SER A 73 6.90 6.93 -19.66
N GLY A 74 5.64 7.14 -20.06
CA GLY A 74 4.51 6.43 -19.49
C GLY A 74 4.17 6.79 -18.03
N LYS A 75 4.79 7.82 -17.43
CA LYS A 75 4.59 8.23 -16.02
C LYS A 75 3.11 8.24 -15.63
N LYS A 76 2.25 8.78 -16.50
CA LYS A 76 0.81 8.95 -16.24
C LYS A 76 0.12 7.59 -16.12
N GLY A 77 0.41 6.66 -17.03
CA GLY A 77 -0.15 5.32 -17.01
C GLY A 77 0.26 4.54 -15.76
N TRP A 78 1.53 4.62 -15.36
CA TRP A 78 2.02 4.00 -14.13
C TRP A 78 1.31 4.54 -12.89
N PHE A 79 1.23 5.87 -12.73
CA PHE A 79 0.54 6.45 -11.59
C PHE A 79 -0.97 6.14 -11.57
N SER A 80 -1.63 6.08 -12.73
CA SER A 80 -3.02 5.62 -12.81
C SER A 80 -3.16 4.16 -12.38
N ALA A 81 -2.25 3.27 -12.80
CA ALA A 81 -2.29 1.86 -12.40
C ALA A 81 -2.11 1.70 -10.88
N PHE A 82 -1.12 2.37 -10.28
CA PHE A 82 -0.92 2.32 -8.83
C PHE A 82 -2.09 2.98 -8.07
N ALA A 83 -2.69 4.04 -8.61
CA ALA A 83 -3.88 4.63 -8.00
C ALA A 83 -5.06 3.66 -7.98
N LEU A 84 -5.30 2.91 -9.06
CA LEU A 84 -6.34 1.89 -9.11
C LEU A 84 -6.06 0.72 -8.17
N LEU A 85 -4.79 0.33 -8.03
CA LEU A 85 -4.39 -0.70 -7.08
C LEU A 85 -4.70 -0.26 -5.63
N MET A 86 -4.30 0.95 -5.24
CA MET A 86 -4.62 1.52 -3.92
C MET A 86 -6.14 1.64 -3.70
N LEU A 87 -6.88 2.06 -4.73
CA LEU A 87 -8.34 2.15 -4.65
C LEU A 87 -8.98 0.77 -4.46
N GLY A 88 -8.49 -0.26 -5.12
CA GLY A 88 -8.96 -1.63 -4.95
C GLY A 88 -8.80 -2.13 -3.50
N LEU A 89 -7.65 -1.85 -2.88
CA LEU A 89 -7.42 -2.16 -1.46
C LEU A 89 -8.40 -1.40 -0.55
N ALA A 90 -8.56 -0.10 -0.79
CA ALA A 90 -9.47 0.76 -0.02
C ALA A 90 -10.93 0.30 -0.12
N ILE A 91 -11.36 -0.13 -1.31
CA ILE A 91 -12.69 -0.72 -1.53
C ILE A 91 -12.83 -2.02 -0.73
N GLY A 92 -11.84 -2.92 -0.78
CA GLY A 92 -11.85 -4.14 0.01
C GLY A 92 -12.04 -3.88 1.51
N ARG A 93 -11.28 -2.93 2.06
CA ARG A 93 -11.43 -2.50 3.46
C ARG A 93 -12.78 -1.82 3.74
N THR A 94 -13.32 -1.05 2.79
CA THR A 94 -14.65 -0.42 2.94
C THR A 94 -15.76 -1.48 3.00
N VAL A 95 -15.67 -2.52 2.16
CA VAL A 95 -16.61 -3.64 2.18
C VAL A 95 -16.50 -4.41 3.49
N SER A 96 -15.28 -4.68 3.98
CA SER A 96 -15.04 -5.29 5.30
C SER A 96 -15.67 -4.48 6.44
N LEU A 97 -15.49 -3.16 6.47
CA LEU A 97 -16.10 -2.29 7.48
C LEU A 97 -17.64 -2.35 7.47
N TYR A 98 -18.24 -2.57 6.31
CA TYR A 98 -19.68 -2.69 6.15
C TYR A 98 -20.21 -4.09 6.55
N LEU A 99 -19.50 -5.16 6.18
CA LEU A 99 -19.95 -6.54 6.39
C LEU A 99 -19.54 -7.11 7.75
N ASP A 100 -18.32 -6.85 8.18
CA ASP A 100 -17.67 -7.49 9.34
C ASP A 100 -17.64 -6.59 10.58
N GLY A 101 -17.98 -5.31 10.41
CA GLY A 101 -18.08 -4.31 11.47
C GLY A 101 -16.93 -3.30 11.49
N ALA A 102 -17.18 -2.17 12.16
CA ALA A 102 -16.25 -1.05 12.16
C ALA A 102 -15.13 -1.23 13.21
N GLU A 103 -13.95 -1.63 12.75
CA GLU A 103 -12.73 -1.64 13.57
C GLU A 103 -11.89 -0.38 13.29
N GLN A 104 -11.42 0.29 14.35
CA GLN A 104 -10.66 1.55 14.22
C GLN A 104 -9.42 1.41 13.31
N THR A 105 -8.70 0.30 13.44
CA THR A 105 -7.51 0.01 12.63
C THR A 105 -7.85 -0.09 11.15
N GLN A 106 -8.96 -0.74 10.80
CA GLN A 106 -9.44 -0.85 9.42
C GLN A 106 -9.85 0.50 8.83
N ILE A 107 -10.48 1.38 9.63
CA ILE A 107 -10.83 2.74 9.22
C ILE A 107 -9.58 3.56 8.89
N ILE A 108 -8.57 3.52 9.78
CA ILE A 108 -7.31 4.24 9.59
C ILE A 108 -6.64 3.78 8.30
N PHE A 109 -6.56 2.47 8.10
CA PHE A 109 -5.97 1.91 6.90
C PHE A 109 -6.72 2.29 5.62
N ALA A 110 -8.05 2.19 5.60
CA ALA A 110 -8.86 2.60 4.46
C ALA A 110 -8.62 4.08 4.12
N ALA A 111 -8.54 4.95 5.14
CA ALA A 111 -8.26 6.37 4.94
C ALA A 111 -6.88 6.61 4.29
N PHE A 112 -5.84 5.88 4.72
CA PHE A 112 -4.53 5.94 4.09
C PHE A 112 -4.56 5.47 2.63
N GLU A 113 -5.25 4.37 2.34
CA GLU A 113 -5.33 3.82 0.98
C GLU A 113 -6.10 4.73 0.03
N TYR A 114 -7.23 5.31 0.47
CA TYR A 114 -7.92 6.35 -0.30
C TYR A 114 -7.04 7.58 -0.52
N GLY A 115 -6.29 8.00 0.51
CA GLY A 115 -5.34 9.11 0.42
C GLY A 115 -4.24 8.84 -0.60
N PHE A 116 -3.64 7.65 -0.57
CA PHE A 116 -2.61 7.24 -1.52
C PHE A 116 -3.17 7.13 -2.94
N ALA A 117 -4.35 6.53 -3.10
CA ALA A 117 -5.05 6.47 -4.38
C ALA A 117 -5.28 7.87 -4.98
N LEU A 118 -5.75 8.82 -4.16
CA LEU A 118 -5.97 10.19 -4.58
C LEU A 118 -4.67 10.89 -4.99
N ILE A 119 -3.61 10.78 -4.18
CA ILE A 119 -2.29 11.38 -4.48
C ILE A 119 -1.76 10.87 -5.82
N LEU A 120 -1.78 9.55 -6.03
CA LEU A 120 -1.30 8.91 -7.25
C LEU A 120 -2.18 9.25 -8.45
N PHE A 121 -3.51 9.31 -8.26
CA PHE A 121 -4.43 9.72 -9.32
C PHE A 121 -4.17 11.17 -9.75
N LEU A 122 -4.05 12.10 -8.80
CA LEU A 122 -3.71 13.48 -9.11
C LEU A 122 -2.36 13.57 -9.83
N LYS A 123 -1.35 12.85 -9.33
CA LYS A 123 -0.03 12.77 -9.99
C LYS A 123 -0.11 12.24 -11.43
N SER A 124 -1.04 11.34 -11.73
CA SER A 124 -1.25 10.84 -13.10
C SER A 124 -1.81 11.89 -14.06
N ARG A 125 -2.46 12.95 -13.56
CA ARG A 125 -3.04 14.02 -14.39
C ARG A 125 -2.04 15.13 -14.73
N TYR A 126 -1.05 15.37 -13.86
CA TYR A 126 -0.01 16.39 -14.01
C TYR A 126 1.28 15.86 -14.66
#